data_AF-A0A957W7J2-F1
#
_entry.id   AF-A0A957W7J2-F1
#
_cell.length_a   1.000
_cell.length_b   1.000
_cell.length_c   1.000
_cell.angle_alpha   90.00
_cell.angle_beta   90.00
_cell.angle_gamma   90.00
#
_symmetry.space_group_name_H-M   'P 1'
#
loop_
_entity.id
_entity.type
_entity.pdbx_description
1 polymer ?
#
loop_
_entity_poly.entity_id
_entity_poly.type
_entity_poly.pdbx_seq_one_letter_code
_entity_poly.pdbx_strand_id
1 'polypeptide(L)' 'RDVVLLNAAAALVAAGKADSLAMGIKLAGDSIDSGAAMSVLRRFIEFTQSVSKA' A
#
# COMPACT_ATOMS: atom_id res chain seq x y z
N ARG A 1 8.20 8.51 6.97
CA ARG A 1 7.83 7.08 6.87
C ARG A 1 6.70 6.76 7.84
N ASP A 2 6.81 7.15 9.11
CA ASP A 2 5.85 6.75 10.17
C ASP A 2 4.41 7.20 9.92
N VAL A 3 4.20 8.44 9.45
CA VAL A 3 2.86 8.92 9.08
C VAL A 3 2.24 8.08 7.96
N VAL A 4 3.05 7.60 7.02
CA VAL A 4 2.58 6.73 5.92
C VAL A 4 2.20 5.36 6.47
N LEU A 5 3.01 4.79 7.37
CA LEU A 5 2.69 3.53 8.03
C LEU A 5 1.40 3.61 8.83
N LEU A 6 1.19 4.68 9.59
CA LEU A 6 -0.02 4.86 10.39
C LEU A 6 -1.27 4.97 9.52
N ASN A 7 -1.24 5.77 8.46
CA ASN A 7 -2.39 5.92 7.56
C ASN A 7 -2.67 4.64 6.77
N ALA A 8 -1.63 3.97 6.27
CA ALA A 8 -1.77 2.68 5.61
C ALA A 8 -2.34 1.62 6.57
N ALA A 9 -1.89 1.58 7.82
CA ALA A 9 -2.44 0.70 8.84
C ALA A 9 -3.93 0.97 9.09
N ALA A 10 -4.33 2.24 9.24
CA ALA A 10 -5.72 2.61 9.41
C ALA A 10 -6.58 2.17 8.20
N ALA A 11 -6.08 2.35 6.97
CA ALA A 11 -6.75 1.88 5.76
C ALA A 11 -6.86 0.34 5.71
N LEU A 12 -5.81 -0.38 6.10
CA LEU A 12 -5.80 -1.85 6.17
C LEU A 12 -6.81 -2.37 7.20
N VAL A 13 -6.92 -1.74 8.37
CA VAL A 13 -7.92 -2.08 9.39
C VAL A 13 -9.33 -1.79 8.87
N ALA A 14 -9.56 -0.61 8.30
CA ALA A 14 -10.86 -0.24 7.73
C ALA A 14 -11.30 -1.18 6.59
N ALA A 15 -10.34 -1.73 5.84
CA ALA A 15 -10.58 -2.71 4.78
C ALA A 15 -10.70 -4.17 5.27
N GLY A 16 -10.66 -4.41 6.59
CA GLY A 16 -10.71 -5.76 7.17
C GLY A 16 -9.49 -6.63 6.84
N LYS A 17 -8.33 -6.01 6.56
CA LYS A 17 -7.07 -6.69 6.26
C LYS A 17 -6.12 -6.78 7.45
N ALA A 18 -6.45 -6.12 8.56
CA ALA A 18 -5.73 -6.20 9.82
C ALA A 18 -6.72 -6.04 10.98
N ASP A 19 -6.51 -6.82 12.05
CA ASP A 19 -7.41 -6.80 13.23
C ASP A 19 -7.10 -5.67 14.22
N SER A 20 -5.97 -4.95 14.02
CA SER A 20 -5.56 -3.83 14.86
C SER A 20 -4.61 -2.89 14.12
N LEU A 21 -4.48 -1.65 14.62
CA LEU A 21 -3.50 -0.70 14.08
C LEU A 21 -2.06 -1.22 14.19
N ALA A 22 -1.71 -1.94 15.27
CA ALA A 22 -0.38 -2.52 15.42
C ALA A 22 -0.07 -3.57 14.34
N MET A 23 -1.03 -4.48 14.08
CA MET A 23 -0.92 -5.43 12.96
C MET A 23 -0.87 -4.71 11.62
N GLY A 24 -1.69 -3.67 11.43
CA GLY A 24 -1.70 -2.86 10.22
C GLY A 24 -0.36 -2.16 9.96
N ILE A 25 0.30 -1.63 11.00
CA ILE A 25 1.62 -0.99 10.90
C ILE A 25 2.66 -2.01 10.44
N LYS A 26 2.63 -3.23 11.00
CA LYS A 26 3.51 -4.32 10.57
C LYS A 26 3.30 -4.67 9.11
N LEU A 27 2.06 -4.90 8.68
CA LEU A 27 1.73 -5.23 7.30
C LEU A 27 2.10 -4.10 6.31
N ALA A 28 1.86 -2.84 6.70
CA ALA A 28 2.27 -1.69 5.90
C ALA A 28 3.80 -1.60 5.78
N GLY A 29 4.52 -1.86 6.87
CA GLY A 29 5.99 -1.93 6.89
C GLY A 29 6.52 -3.01 5.95
N ASP A 30 6.02 -4.24 6.09
CA ASP A 30 6.40 -5.38 5.26
C ASP A 30 6.15 -5.10 3.76
N SER A 31 5.04 -4.45 3.42
CA SER A 31 4.72 -4.07 2.03
C SER A 31 5.68 -3.02 1.45
N ILE A 32 6.12 -2.06 2.26
CA ILE A 32 7.09 -1.04 1.85
C ILE A 32 8.49 -1.66 1.73
N ASP A 33 8.93 -2.38 2.76
CA ASP A 33 10.31 -2.86 2.89
C ASP A 33 10.61 -4.00 1.90
N SER A 34 9.60 -4.82 1.55
CA SER A 34 9.70 -5.83 0.48
C SER A 34 9.65 -5.24 -0.93
N GLY A 35 9.29 -3.96 -1.09
CA GLY A 35 9.07 -3.33 -2.39
C GLY A 35 7.74 -3.67 -3.06
N ALA A 36 6.85 -4.43 -2.40
CA ALA A 36 5.53 -4.77 -2.95
C ALA A 36 4.69 -3.52 -3.26
N ALA A 37 4.69 -2.52 -2.37
CA ALA A 37 4.01 -1.24 -2.60
C ALA A 37 4.55 -0.53 -3.87
N MET A 38 5.86 -0.56 -4.07
CA MET A 38 6.50 0.03 -5.25
C MET A 38 6.16 -0.73 -6.54
N SER A 39 6.06 -2.07 -6.48
CA SER A 39 5.64 -2.89 -7.62
C SER A 39 4.22 -2.54 -8.09
N VAL A 40 3.28 -2.37 -7.16
CA VAL A 40 1.91 -1.95 -7.49
C VAL A 40 1.89 -0.55 -8.12
N LEU A 41 2.68 0.40 -7.59
CA LEU A 41 2.79 1.73 -8.18
C LEU A 41 3.28 1.69 -9.63
N ARG A 42 4.32 0.90 -9.92
CA ARG A 42 4.83 0.75 -11.31
C ARG A 42 3.76 0.20 -12.24
N ARG A 43 3.07 -0.86 -11.83
CA ARG A 43 1.96 -1.44 -12.61
C ARG A 43 0.83 -0.44 -12.85
N PHE A 44 0.52 0.39 -11.87
CA PHE A 44 -0.51 1.43 -12.01
C PHE A 44 -0.08 2.55 -12.98
N ILE A 45 1.19 2.95 -12.94
CA ILE A 45 1.77 3.90 -13.90
C ILE A 45 1.68 3.33 -15.32
N GLU A 46 2.12 2.09 -15.53
CA GLU A 46 2.05 1.42 -16.84
C GLU A 46 0.60 1.34 -17.34
N PHE A 47 -0.33 0.94 -16.47
CA PHE A 47 -1.75 0.85 -16.79
C PHE A 47 -2.30 2.21 -17.23
N THR A 48 -2.14 3.25 -16.42
CA THR A 48 -2.68 4.59 -16.73
C THR A 48 -2.09 5.16 -18.01
N GLN A 49 -0.80 4.97 -18.28
CA GLN A 49 -0.15 5.39 -19.53
C GLN A 49 -0.64 4.60 -20.75
N SER A 50 -0.97 3.31 -20.59
CA SER A 50 -1.52 2.49 -21.67
C SER A 50 -2.92 2.95 -22.08
N VAL A 51 -3.75 3.37 -21.11
CA VAL A 51 -5.12 3.84 -21.36
C VAL A 51 -5.13 5.24 -21.96
N SER A 52 -4.20 6.14 -21.61
CA SER A 52 -4.15 7.49 -22.18
C SER A 52 -3.63 7.57 -23.62
N LYS A 53 -3.03 6.50 -24.15
CA LYS A 53 -2.50 6.44 -25.53
C LYS A 53 -3.44 5.73 -26.52
N ALA A 54 -4.55 5.17 -26.04
CA ALA A 54 -5.61 4.58 -26.85
C ALA A 54 -6.66 5.64 -27.21
#